data_AF-A0A3Q2VRM6-F1
#
_entry.id   AF-A0A3Q2VRM6-F1
#
_cell.length_a   1.000
_cell.length_b   1.000
_cell.length_c   1.000
_cell.angle_alpha   90.00
_cell.angle_beta   90.00
_cell.angle_gamma   90.00
#
_symmetry.space_group_name_H-M   'P 1'
#
loop_
_entity.id
_entity.type
_entity.pdbx_description
1 polymer ?
#
loop_
_entity_poly.entity_id
_entity_poly.type
_entity_poly.pdbx_seq_one_letter_code
_entity_poly.pdbx_strand_id
1 'polypeptide(L)'
;MGEEQIEMGDSALMEPMKTKPVLKPQPNKYERLYQPCLAEIVGTLFFVFIGCVSVIENVPEAGRLQPALVHGLAVAVLVAVMDKISGSHFNPPFTVAIYLCGGMDLMMAGLYIVCQLIGGVVGAGMAKILHLKMTCAIVNDLKTCFSSCLTLSLMCRGDISGTCLNPARAFGPAVVTGYWTYHWVYWVGPIGGGLVAAALVRIILGDDKLRIIMK
;
A
#
# COMPACT_ATOMS: atom_id res chain seq x y z
N MET A 1 -3.96 -74.57 -39.23
CA MET A 1 -3.95 -73.13 -39.55
C MET A 1 -5.31 -72.62 -39.13
N GLY A 2 -5.37 -71.92 -38.00
CA GLY A 2 -6.60 -71.49 -37.35
C GLY A 2 -6.22 -70.86 -36.01
N GLU A 3 -5.78 -69.62 -36.07
CA GLU A 3 -5.47 -68.80 -34.90
C GLU A 3 -6.77 -68.38 -34.22
N GLU A 4 -6.92 -68.71 -32.94
CA GLU A 4 -8.04 -68.30 -32.11
C GLU A 4 -7.73 -66.88 -31.58
N GLN A 5 -8.28 -65.86 -32.25
CA GLN A 5 -8.18 -64.48 -31.78
C GLN A 5 -9.13 -64.27 -30.59
N ILE A 6 -8.53 -64.13 -29.41
CA ILE A 6 -9.21 -63.64 -28.21
C ILE A 6 -9.52 -62.16 -28.46
N GLU A 7 -10.78 -61.84 -28.78
CA GLU A 7 -11.28 -60.46 -28.80
C GLU A 7 -11.25 -59.91 -27.37
N MET A 8 -10.15 -59.21 -27.07
CA MET A 8 -9.98 -58.41 -25.87
C MET A 8 -10.92 -57.23 -25.99
N GLY A 9 -12.02 -57.25 -25.23
CA GLY A 9 -13.08 -56.26 -25.28
C GLY A 9 -12.53 -54.85 -25.34
N ASP A 10 -13.05 -54.08 -26.31
CA ASP A 10 -12.74 -52.67 -26.50
C ASP A 10 -12.70 -51.98 -25.14
N SER A 11 -11.50 -51.54 -24.80
CA SER A 11 -11.25 -50.69 -23.66
C SER A 11 -12.14 -49.49 -23.84
N ALA A 12 -13.24 -49.44 -23.10
CA ALA A 12 -14.07 -48.26 -22.96
C ALA A 12 -13.12 -47.15 -22.50
N LEU A 13 -12.64 -46.37 -23.47
CA LEU A 13 -11.91 -45.14 -23.26
C LEU A 13 -12.85 -44.29 -22.44
N MET A 14 -12.65 -44.29 -21.11
CA MET A 14 -13.28 -43.33 -20.21
C MET A 14 -12.94 -41.97 -20.80
N GLU A 15 -13.91 -41.36 -21.51
CA GLU A 15 -13.79 -39.94 -21.81
C GLU A 15 -13.55 -39.23 -20.48
N PRO A 16 -12.50 -38.39 -20.38
CA PRO A 16 -12.27 -37.66 -19.14
C PRO A 16 -13.52 -36.87 -18.84
N MET A 17 -14.19 -37.26 -17.75
CA MET A 17 -15.41 -36.63 -17.27
C MET A 17 -15.11 -35.13 -17.18
N LYS A 18 -15.67 -34.33 -18.11
CA LYS A 18 -15.53 -32.87 -18.11
C LYS A 18 -16.17 -32.37 -16.82
N THR A 19 -15.34 -32.23 -15.79
CA THR A 19 -15.77 -31.66 -14.52
C THR A 19 -16.27 -30.26 -14.83
N LYS A 20 -17.57 -30.03 -14.59
CA LYS A 20 -18.14 -28.69 -14.72
C LYS A 20 -17.27 -27.76 -13.87
N PRO A 21 -16.80 -26.63 -14.41
CA PRO A 21 -15.99 -25.70 -13.63
C PRO A 21 -16.78 -25.33 -12.38
N VAL A 22 -16.20 -25.63 -11.21
CA VAL A 22 -16.80 -25.27 -9.92
C VAL A 22 -16.88 -23.76 -9.90
N LEU A 23 -18.08 -23.21 -10.06
CA LEU A 23 -18.31 -21.78 -10.00
C LEU A 23 -18.00 -21.35 -8.57
N LYS A 24 -16.88 -20.62 -8.36
CA LYS A 24 -16.62 -20.02 -7.05
C LYS A 24 -17.80 -19.09 -6.73
N PRO A 25 -18.39 -19.18 -5.53
CA PRO A 25 -19.42 -18.23 -5.11
C PRO A 25 -18.90 -16.81 -5.31
N GLN A 26 -19.71 -15.95 -5.92
CA GLN A 26 -19.33 -14.55 -6.08
C GLN A 26 -19.21 -13.94 -4.68
N PRO A 27 -18.09 -13.25 -4.37
CA PRO A 27 -17.85 -12.73 -3.04
C PRO A 27 -18.95 -11.76 -2.62
N ASN A 28 -19.37 -11.83 -1.36
CA ASN A 28 -20.41 -10.97 -0.83
C ASN A 28 -19.98 -9.49 -0.84
N LYS A 29 -20.93 -8.56 -0.76
CA LYS A 29 -20.63 -7.11 -0.69
C LYS A 29 -19.62 -6.76 0.41
N TYR A 30 -19.65 -7.49 1.52
CA TYR A 30 -18.69 -7.37 2.61
C TYR A 30 -17.26 -7.66 2.15
N GLU A 31 -17.03 -8.80 1.51
CA GLU A 31 -15.71 -9.23 1.02
C GLU A 31 -15.22 -8.37 -0.15
N ARG A 32 -16.14 -7.85 -0.97
CA ARG A 32 -15.79 -7.06 -2.14
C ARG A 32 -15.53 -5.58 -1.83
N LEU A 33 -16.22 -5.00 -0.85
CA LEU A 33 -16.23 -3.56 -0.60
C LEU A 33 -15.77 -3.20 0.82
N TYR A 34 -16.49 -3.67 1.83
CA TYR A 34 -16.30 -3.20 3.20
C TYR A 34 -15.01 -3.70 3.84
N GLN A 35 -14.72 -4.99 3.70
CA GLN A 35 -13.55 -5.64 4.28
C GLN A 35 -12.23 -5.08 3.69
N PRO A 36 -12.10 -4.90 2.35
CA PRO A 36 -10.90 -4.27 1.78
C PRO A 36 -10.74 -2.80 2.17
N CYS A 37 -11.83 -2.03 2.20
CA CYS A 37 -11.78 -0.62 2.61
C CYS A 37 -11.33 -0.48 4.08
N LEU A 38 -11.85 -1.33 4.98
CA LEU A 38 -11.44 -1.33 6.38
C LEU A 38 -9.95 -1.69 6.53
N ALA A 39 -9.47 -2.67 5.77
CA ALA A 39 -8.06 -3.03 5.75
C ALA A 39 -7.19 -1.86 5.26
N GLU A 40 -7.61 -1.10 4.25
CA GLU A 40 -6.90 0.11 3.81
C GLU A 40 -6.85 1.22 4.87
N ILE A 41 -7.94 1.44 5.62
CA ILE A 41 -7.95 2.38 6.75
C ILE A 41 -6.95 1.91 7.82
N VAL A 42 -7.07 0.66 8.26
CA VAL A 42 -6.28 0.12 9.38
C VAL A 42 -4.80 0.00 9.01
N GLY A 43 -4.49 -0.48 7.80
CA GLY A 43 -3.12 -0.59 7.33
C GLY A 43 -2.46 0.78 7.15
N THR A 44 -3.16 1.77 6.58
CA THR A 44 -2.62 3.13 6.46
C THR A 44 -2.46 3.80 7.82
N LEU A 45 -3.40 3.57 8.75
CA LEU A 45 -3.29 4.04 10.14
C LEU A 45 -2.01 3.54 10.80
N PHE A 46 -1.77 2.23 10.79
CA PHE A 46 -0.58 1.68 11.43
C PHE A 46 0.70 2.10 10.71
N PHE A 47 0.70 2.12 9.38
CA PHE A 47 1.84 2.58 8.59
C PHE A 47 2.23 4.03 8.94
N VAL A 48 1.26 4.94 9.00
CA VAL A 48 1.52 6.35 9.32
C VAL A 48 1.85 6.52 10.80
N PHE A 49 1.17 5.83 11.71
CA PHE A 49 1.44 5.88 13.14
C PHE A 49 2.87 5.44 13.48
N ILE A 50 3.23 4.21 13.07
CA ILE A 50 4.57 3.64 13.30
C ILE A 50 5.63 4.51 12.62
N GLY A 51 5.33 4.97 11.40
CA GLY A 51 6.22 5.86 10.67
C GLY A 51 6.50 7.16 11.40
N CYS A 52 5.47 7.85 11.89
CA CYS A 52 5.63 9.09 12.65
C CYS A 52 6.41 8.86 13.96
N VAL A 53 6.04 7.83 14.73
CA VAL A 53 6.70 7.50 16.01
C VAL A 53 8.18 7.20 15.80
N SER A 54 8.54 6.47 14.74
CA SER A 54 9.94 6.14 14.44
C SER A 54 10.82 7.36 14.20
N VAL A 55 10.22 8.45 13.70
CA VAL A 55 10.92 9.71 13.41
C VAL A 55 10.97 10.59 14.66
N ILE A 56 9.89 10.61 15.44
CA ILE A 56 9.80 11.33 16.73
C ILE A 56 10.85 10.78 17.72
N GLU A 57 10.88 9.46 17.89
CA GLU A 57 11.71 8.74 18.87
C GLU A 57 13.07 8.32 18.29
N ASN A 58 13.56 9.05 17.29
CA ASN A 58 14.80 8.69 16.62
C ASN A 58 16.02 9.04 17.47
N VAL A 59 16.89 8.05 17.75
CA VAL A 59 18.13 8.33 18.48
C VAL A 59 19.16 9.00 17.57
N PRO A 60 19.90 10.02 18.04
CA PRO A 60 20.86 10.75 17.22
C PRO A 60 21.91 9.85 16.54
N GLU A 61 22.37 8.80 17.24
CA GLU A 61 23.41 7.88 16.79
C GLU A 61 22.95 6.98 15.65
N ALA A 62 21.67 6.59 15.64
CA ALA A 62 21.09 5.77 14.58
C ALA A 62 20.84 6.58 13.30
N GLY A 63 20.82 7.91 13.43
CA GLY A 63 20.60 8.83 12.32
C GLY A 63 19.36 8.43 11.53
N ARG A 64 19.49 8.29 10.22
CA ARG A 64 18.34 8.10 9.31
C ARG A 64 18.03 6.65 9.03
N LEU A 65 18.85 5.75 9.53
CA LEU A 65 18.69 4.32 9.33
C LEU A 65 17.49 3.79 10.14
N GLN A 66 17.33 4.23 11.38
CA GLN A 66 16.23 3.76 12.24
C GLN A 66 14.85 4.04 11.62
N PRO A 67 14.50 5.27 11.19
CA PRO A 67 13.18 5.51 10.64
C PRO A 67 12.99 4.80 9.29
N ALA A 68 14.05 4.70 8.47
CA ALA A 68 14.00 3.97 7.21
C ALA A 68 13.70 2.48 7.40
N LEU A 69 14.40 1.82 8.33
CA LEU A 69 14.18 0.42 8.66
C LEU A 69 12.80 0.19 9.27
N VAL A 70 12.37 1.06 10.19
CA VAL A 70 11.05 0.92 10.83
C VAL A 70 9.93 1.06 9.81
N HIS A 71 10.00 2.04 8.88
CA HIS A 71 8.99 2.16 7.83
C HIS A 71 9.00 0.97 6.87
N GLY A 72 10.18 0.51 6.46
CA GLY A 72 10.33 -0.63 5.54
C GLY A 72 9.81 -1.95 6.14
N LEU A 73 10.16 -2.22 7.40
CA LEU A 73 9.66 -3.40 8.12
C LEU A 73 8.16 -3.29 8.41
N ALA A 74 7.66 -2.10 8.77
CA ALA A 74 6.24 -1.90 9.01
C ALA A 74 5.41 -2.19 7.75
N VAL A 75 5.80 -1.66 6.58
CA VAL A 75 5.08 -1.96 5.34
C VAL A 75 5.21 -3.44 4.95
N ALA A 76 6.37 -4.07 5.16
CA ALA A 76 6.55 -5.50 4.87
C ALA A 76 5.60 -6.38 5.71
N VAL A 77 5.49 -6.10 7.02
CA VAL A 77 4.58 -6.81 7.93
C VAL A 77 3.12 -6.55 7.55
N LEU A 78 2.74 -5.29 7.30
CA LEU A 78 1.38 -4.95 6.90
C LEU A 78 0.98 -5.64 5.59
N VAL A 79 1.87 -5.64 4.61
CA VAL A 79 1.66 -6.37 3.34
C VAL A 79 1.50 -7.86 3.60
N ALA A 80 2.39 -8.48 4.38
CA ALA A 80 2.32 -9.90 4.69
C ALA A 80 1.00 -10.32 5.36
N VAL A 81 0.41 -9.44 6.18
CA VAL A 81 -0.83 -9.72 6.92
C VAL A 81 -2.09 -9.39 6.10
N MET A 82 -2.06 -8.33 5.30
CA MET A 82 -3.28 -7.76 4.69
C MET A 82 -3.37 -7.94 3.16
N ASP A 83 -2.34 -8.50 2.50
CA ASP A 83 -2.31 -8.68 1.04
C ASP A 83 -3.55 -9.42 0.53
N LYS A 84 -3.93 -10.52 1.20
CA LYS A 84 -5.10 -11.32 0.81
C LYS A 84 -6.45 -10.65 1.09
N ILE A 85 -6.45 -9.52 1.80
CA ILE A 85 -7.67 -8.80 2.19
C ILE A 85 -7.94 -7.63 1.25
N SER A 86 -6.98 -6.69 1.12
CA SER A 86 -7.15 -5.50 0.27
C SER A 86 -6.19 -5.39 -0.90
N GLY A 87 -5.16 -6.25 -0.96
CA GLY A 87 -3.98 -6.05 -1.81
C GLY A 87 -2.92 -5.13 -1.17
N SER A 88 -3.16 -4.65 0.06
CA SER A 88 -2.21 -3.86 0.86
C SER A 88 -1.66 -2.62 0.14
N HIS A 89 -2.55 -1.78 -0.38
CA HIS A 89 -2.13 -0.62 -1.14
C HIS A 89 -1.52 0.45 -0.23
N PHE A 90 -2.27 0.85 0.81
CA PHE A 90 -1.93 1.82 1.85
C PHE A 90 -1.39 3.16 1.34
N ASN A 91 -1.52 3.44 0.04
CA ASN A 91 -0.79 4.47 -0.66
C ASN A 91 -1.53 4.92 -1.94
N PRO A 92 -1.97 6.19 -2.04
CA PRO A 92 -2.76 6.66 -3.19
C PRO A 92 -2.12 6.45 -4.59
N PRO A 93 -0.83 6.75 -4.83
CA PRO A 93 -0.15 6.51 -6.11
C PRO A 93 -0.04 5.02 -6.44
N PHE A 94 0.09 4.15 -5.44
CA PHE A 94 0.09 2.70 -5.66
C PHE A 94 -1.31 2.24 -6.09
N THR A 95 -2.36 2.71 -5.42
CA THR A 95 -3.75 2.47 -5.86
C THR A 95 -4.00 2.95 -7.27
N VAL A 96 -3.54 4.15 -7.62
CA VAL A 96 -3.65 4.70 -8.97
C VAL A 96 -2.86 3.85 -9.97
N ALA A 97 -1.66 3.40 -9.63
CA ALA A 97 -0.87 2.53 -10.49
C ALA A 97 -1.58 1.18 -10.76
N ILE A 98 -2.17 0.55 -9.74
CA ILE A 98 -2.93 -0.69 -9.90
C ILE A 98 -4.19 -0.49 -10.75
N TYR A 99 -4.92 0.61 -10.52
CA TYR A 99 -6.05 1.01 -11.37
C TYR A 99 -5.60 1.18 -12.82
N LEU A 100 -4.50 1.89 -13.05
CA LEU A 100 -3.93 2.09 -14.38
C LEU A 100 -3.38 0.80 -14.95
N CYS A 101 -2.98 -0.21 -14.19
CA CYS A 101 -2.63 -1.52 -14.72
C CYS A 101 -3.87 -2.39 -15.02
N GLY A 102 -5.09 -1.90 -14.77
CA GLY A 102 -6.33 -2.65 -14.97
C GLY A 102 -6.64 -3.64 -13.85
N GLY A 103 -5.95 -3.54 -12.71
CA GLY A 103 -6.15 -4.43 -11.55
C GLY A 103 -7.31 -4.02 -10.64
N MET A 104 -7.94 -2.87 -10.87
CA MET A 104 -9.01 -2.33 -10.03
C MET A 104 -9.95 -1.43 -10.82
N ASP A 105 -11.21 -1.32 -10.39
CA ASP A 105 -12.19 -0.37 -10.92
C ASP A 105 -12.00 1.05 -10.33
N LEU A 106 -12.39 2.08 -11.08
CA LEU A 106 -12.21 3.49 -10.72
C LEU A 106 -12.93 3.84 -9.41
N MET A 107 -14.14 3.32 -9.21
CA MET A 107 -14.91 3.58 -7.99
C MET A 107 -14.19 3.02 -6.75
N MET A 108 -13.65 1.80 -6.85
CA MET A 108 -12.87 1.18 -5.77
C MET A 108 -11.56 1.92 -5.52
N ALA A 109 -10.88 2.36 -6.58
CA ALA A 109 -9.67 3.16 -6.44
C ALA A 109 -9.94 4.47 -5.68
N GLY A 110 -11.05 5.17 -6.00
CA GLY A 110 -11.48 6.36 -5.27
C GLY A 110 -11.76 6.08 -3.79
N LEU A 111 -12.47 4.99 -3.48
CA LEU A 111 -12.76 4.59 -2.11
C LEU A 111 -11.49 4.26 -1.32
N TYR A 112 -10.54 3.55 -1.91
CA TYR A 112 -9.25 3.25 -1.30
C TYR A 112 -8.50 4.52 -0.94
N ILE A 113 -8.44 5.50 -1.85
CA ILE A 113 -7.76 6.78 -1.59
C ILE A 113 -8.40 7.49 -0.41
N VAL A 114 -9.73 7.57 -0.34
CA VAL A 114 -10.44 8.18 0.80
C VAL A 114 -10.12 7.43 2.10
N CYS A 115 -10.18 6.11 2.09
CA CYS A 115 -9.86 5.25 3.23
C CYS A 115 -8.42 5.46 3.72
N GLN A 116 -7.46 5.54 2.80
CA GLN A 116 -6.04 5.79 3.09
C GLN A 116 -5.84 7.16 3.73
N LEU A 117 -6.50 8.21 3.22
CA LEU A 117 -6.41 9.55 3.79
C LEU A 117 -6.97 9.60 5.21
N ILE A 118 -8.11 8.95 5.46
CA ILE A 118 -8.71 8.83 6.80
C ILE A 118 -7.74 8.09 7.74
N GLY A 119 -7.22 6.93 7.32
CA GLY A 119 -6.25 6.16 8.08
C GLY A 119 -5.01 6.99 8.41
N GLY A 120 -4.48 7.75 7.44
CA GLY A 120 -3.32 8.61 7.64
C GLY A 120 -3.55 9.72 8.67
N VAL A 121 -4.70 10.40 8.63
CA VAL A 121 -5.07 11.42 9.63
C VAL A 121 -5.19 10.80 11.03
N VAL A 122 -5.87 9.66 11.15
CA VAL A 122 -6.05 8.98 12.44
C VAL A 122 -4.70 8.51 12.99
N GLY A 123 -3.85 7.89 12.17
CA GLY A 123 -2.52 7.42 12.56
C GLY A 123 -1.61 8.56 13.03
N ALA A 124 -1.60 9.69 12.32
CA ALA A 124 -0.85 10.87 12.72
C ALA A 124 -1.39 11.49 14.03
N GLY A 125 -2.72 11.50 14.20
CA GLY A 125 -3.37 11.95 15.43
C GLY A 125 -2.99 11.09 16.64
N MET A 126 -2.97 9.77 16.46
CA MET A 126 -2.52 8.83 17.50
C MET A 126 -1.06 9.05 17.89
N ALA A 127 -0.17 9.27 16.92
CA ALA A 127 1.24 9.56 17.18
C ALA A 127 1.41 10.86 17.98
N LYS A 128 0.65 11.91 17.64
CA LYS A 128 0.63 13.18 18.38
C LYS A 128 0.15 12.98 19.83
N ILE A 129 -0.92 12.21 20.05
CA ILE A 129 -1.45 11.96 21.40
C ILE A 129 -0.44 11.20 22.25
N LEU A 130 0.21 10.17 21.68
CA LEU A 130 1.23 9.39 22.38
C LEU A 130 2.39 10.27 22.83
N HIS A 131 2.90 11.10 21.92
CA HIS A 131 4.00 12.02 22.22
C HIS A 131 3.60 13.09 23.26
N LEU A 132 2.42 13.69 23.14
CA LEU A 132 1.94 14.70 24.10
C LEU A 132 1.84 14.14 25.53
N LYS A 133 1.43 12.87 25.69
CA LYS A 133 1.41 12.22 27.00
C LYS A 133 2.81 12.04 27.61
N MET A 134 3.80 11.73 26.77
CA MET A 134 5.18 11.55 27.20
C MET A 134 5.86 12.88 27.56
N THR A 135 5.56 13.97 26.83
CA THR A 135 6.12 15.31 27.09
C THR A 135 5.46 16.01 28.29
N CYS A 136 4.14 15.94 28.43
CA CYS A 136 3.43 16.51 29.59
C CYS A 136 3.81 15.84 30.92
N ALA A 137 4.35 14.61 30.89
CA ALA A 137 4.87 13.94 32.07
C ALA A 137 6.26 14.43 32.50
N ILE A 138 6.99 15.16 31.64
CA ILE A 138 8.41 15.46 31.85
C ILE A 138 8.70 16.96 31.96
N VAL A 139 8.04 17.88 31.23
CA VAL A 139 8.36 19.33 31.37
C VAL A 139 7.18 20.27 31.03
N ASN A 140 6.80 21.13 31.98
CA ASN A 140 6.22 22.45 31.71
C ASN A 140 7.37 23.35 31.24
N ASP A 141 7.26 23.93 30.04
CA ASP A 141 8.30 24.63 29.25
C ASP A 141 9.09 23.74 28.27
N LEU A 142 8.72 23.79 26.99
CA LEU A 142 9.59 24.27 25.90
C LEU A 142 8.92 23.98 24.54
N LYS A 143 8.54 25.05 23.84
CA LYS A 143 7.84 25.05 22.54
C LYS A 143 8.72 24.64 21.34
N THR A 144 9.62 23.65 21.45
CA THR A 144 10.66 23.46 20.42
C THR A 144 10.67 22.08 19.74
N CYS A 145 9.92 21.07 20.20
CA CYS A 145 10.07 19.70 19.66
C CYS A 145 9.20 19.32 18.45
N PHE A 146 8.26 20.14 17.97
CA PHE A 146 7.37 19.69 16.88
C PHE A 146 7.95 19.88 15.46
N SER A 147 8.95 20.76 15.31
CA SER A 147 9.61 21.02 14.01
C SER A 147 10.62 19.93 13.62
N SER A 148 11.13 19.15 14.58
CA SER A 148 12.15 18.12 14.32
C SER A 148 11.58 16.86 13.67
N CYS A 149 10.29 16.56 13.88
CA CYS A 149 9.63 15.38 13.31
C CYS A 149 9.41 15.49 11.80
N LEU A 150 9.26 16.71 11.28
CA LEU A 150 9.17 16.95 9.84
C LEU A 150 10.57 17.03 9.18
N THR A 151 11.61 17.35 9.96
CA THR A 151 12.96 17.62 9.49
C THR A 151 13.86 16.38 9.44
N LEU A 152 13.44 15.24 9.99
CA LEU A 152 14.34 14.10 10.13
C LEU A 152 14.27 13.04 9.02
N SER A 153 13.28 13.10 8.11
CA SER A 153 13.29 12.32 6.86
C SER A 153 14.28 12.84 5.79
N LEU A 154 15.25 13.69 6.15
CA LEU A 154 16.02 14.55 5.21
C LEU A 154 17.45 14.08 4.74
N MET A 155 18.02 12.88 4.97
CA MET A 155 19.38 12.49 4.46
C MET A 155 19.35 11.03 4.02
N CYS A 156 18.66 10.79 2.93
CA CYS A 156 19.30 10.18 1.77
C CYS A 156 18.52 10.77 0.57
N ARG A 157 19.06 11.86 -0.01
CA ARG A 157 18.39 12.86 -0.90
C ARG A 157 17.31 13.74 -0.25
N GLY A 158 17.55 14.30 0.93
CA GLY A 158 16.52 15.03 1.65
C GLY A 158 16.74 16.54 1.81
N ASP A 159 17.26 17.23 0.81
CA ASP A 159 17.27 18.71 0.83
C ASP A 159 16.02 19.34 0.17
N ILE A 160 15.06 18.53 -0.32
CA ILE A 160 13.88 19.04 -1.03
C ILE A 160 12.55 18.51 -0.46
N SER A 161 12.39 17.21 -0.14
CA SER A 161 11.04 16.67 0.15
C SER A 161 10.95 15.48 1.12
N GLY A 162 11.95 15.15 1.94
CA GLY A 162 11.77 14.13 3.00
C GLY A 162 11.37 12.72 2.55
N THR A 163 11.57 12.34 1.28
CA THR A 163 11.34 10.98 0.73
C THR A 163 9.94 10.38 0.96
N CYS A 164 8.91 11.22 1.06
CA CYS A 164 7.55 10.70 1.22
C CYS A 164 6.98 10.29 -0.13
N LEU A 165 7.06 9.00 -0.45
CA LEU A 165 6.45 8.37 -1.64
C LEU A 165 4.96 8.05 -1.43
N ASN A 166 4.35 8.63 -0.39
CA ASN A 166 2.98 8.35 0.02
C ASN A 166 2.22 9.63 0.41
N PRO A 167 1.32 10.15 -0.45
CA PRO A 167 0.47 11.30 -0.16
C PRO A 167 -0.36 11.15 1.12
N ALA A 168 -0.91 9.97 1.42
CA ALA A 168 -1.69 9.77 2.65
C ALA A 168 -0.81 9.88 3.90
N ARG A 169 0.43 9.38 3.83
CA ARG A 169 1.46 9.56 4.87
C ARG A 169 1.88 11.02 5.03
N ALA A 170 1.96 11.80 3.96
CA ALA A 170 2.24 13.23 4.05
C ALA A 170 1.04 14.03 4.59
N PHE A 171 -0.17 13.66 4.16
CA PHE A 171 -1.41 14.36 4.43
C PHE A 171 -1.81 14.30 5.91
N GLY A 172 -1.73 13.11 6.53
CA GLY A 172 -2.12 12.94 7.93
C GLY A 172 -1.42 13.91 8.89
N PRO A 173 -0.07 13.92 8.96
CA PRO A 173 0.67 14.87 9.77
C PRO A 173 0.42 16.33 9.36
N ALA A 174 0.28 16.65 8.07
CA ALA A 174 -0.03 18.01 7.62
C ALA A 174 -1.35 18.53 8.19
N VAL A 175 -2.41 17.70 8.17
CA VAL A 175 -3.72 18.02 8.78
C VAL A 175 -3.61 18.18 10.28
N VAL A 176 -2.91 17.25 10.95
CA VAL A 176 -2.84 17.20 12.43
C VAL A 176 -1.98 18.33 13.02
N THR A 177 -1.03 18.84 12.24
CA THR A 177 -0.05 19.86 12.68
C THR A 177 -0.30 21.24 12.08
N GLY A 178 -1.07 21.34 10.99
CA GLY A 178 -1.34 22.58 10.29
C GLY A 178 -0.20 23.03 9.35
N TYR A 179 0.82 22.21 9.13
CA TYR A 179 1.94 22.54 8.24
C TYR A 179 1.70 22.03 6.80
N TRP A 180 1.51 22.96 5.87
CA TRP A 180 1.16 22.68 4.47
C TRP A 180 2.21 23.14 3.45
N THR A 181 3.34 23.68 3.92
CA THR A 181 4.40 24.20 3.06
C THR A 181 4.94 23.10 2.13
N TYR A 182 4.99 23.37 0.83
CA TYR A 182 5.41 22.43 -0.22
C TYR A 182 4.61 21.11 -0.27
N HIS A 183 3.40 21.07 0.31
CA HIS A 183 2.62 19.83 0.41
C HIS A 183 2.29 19.21 -0.95
N TRP A 184 2.12 20.03 -1.98
CA TRP A 184 1.82 19.60 -3.34
C TRP A 184 2.89 18.66 -3.93
N VAL A 185 4.15 18.78 -3.50
CA VAL A 185 5.27 17.94 -3.97
C VAL A 185 5.02 16.46 -3.65
N TYR A 186 4.38 16.18 -2.52
CA TYR A 186 4.03 14.84 -2.07
C TYR A 186 2.90 14.18 -2.86
N TRP A 187 2.18 14.96 -3.66
CA TRP A 187 1.16 14.46 -4.56
C TRP A 187 1.73 14.29 -5.96
N VAL A 188 2.30 15.37 -6.51
CA VAL A 188 2.78 15.40 -7.90
C VAL A 188 3.94 14.43 -8.12
N GLY A 189 4.93 14.39 -7.22
CA GLY A 189 6.10 13.53 -7.35
C GLY A 189 5.72 12.04 -7.36
N PRO A 190 5.07 11.53 -6.31
CA PRO A 190 4.70 10.11 -6.23
C PRO A 190 3.69 9.67 -7.29
N ILE A 191 2.68 10.50 -7.61
CA ILE A 191 1.73 10.18 -8.68
C ILE A 191 2.45 10.13 -10.02
N GLY A 192 3.29 11.14 -10.34
CA GLY A 192 4.08 11.16 -11.57
C GLY A 192 4.98 9.93 -11.71
N GLY A 193 5.67 9.55 -10.63
CA GLY A 193 6.47 8.32 -10.60
C GLY A 193 5.64 7.04 -10.80
N GLY A 194 4.46 6.97 -10.18
CA GLY A 194 3.51 5.87 -10.35
C GLY A 194 2.99 5.75 -11.79
N LEU A 195 2.70 6.87 -12.45
CA LEU A 195 2.30 6.91 -13.86
C LEU A 195 3.41 6.35 -14.78
N VAL A 196 4.65 6.80 -14.58
CA VAL A 196 5.80 6.32 -15.34
C VAL A 196 6.01 4.83 -15.12
N ALA A 197 5.94 4.36 -13.87
CA ALA A 197 6.07 2.94 -13.54
C ALA A 197 4.97 2.10 -14.20
N ALA A 198 3.71 2.54 -14.12
CA ALA A 198 2.59 1.85 -14.76
C ALA A 198 2.74 1.80 -16.30
N ALA A 199 3.21 2.89 -16.92
CA ALA A 199 3.50 2.93 -18.34
C ALA A 199 4.62 1.94 -18.72
N LEU A 200 5.71 1.90 -17.96
CA LEU A 200 6.81 0.96 -18.17
C LEU A 200 6.36 -0.49 -18.02
N VAL A 201 5.57 -0.81 -16.99
CA VAL A 201 5.00 -2.16 -16.79
C VAL A 201 4.13 -2.55 -17.98
N ARG A 202 3.27 -1.65 -18.47
CA ARG A 202 2.43 -1.91 -19.65
C ARG A 202 3.23 -2.11 -20.93
N ILE A 203 4.33 -1.37 -21.11
CA ILE A 203 5.16 -1.44 -22.31
C ILE A 203 6.10 -2.66 -22.31
N ILE A 204 6.69 -3.00 -21.16
CA ILE A 204 7.75 -4.02 -21.04
C ILE A 204 7.18 -5.39 -20.64
N LEU A 205 6.28 -5.42 -19.65
CA LEU A 205 5.79 -6.64 -19.00
C LEU A 205 4.33 -6.98 -19.36
N GLY A 206 3.70 -6.19 -20.25
CA GLY A 206 2.32 -6.39 -20.67
C GLY A 206 2.16 -7.61 -21.60
N ASP A 207 1.20 -8.46 -21.26
CA ASP A 207 0.80 -9.64 -22.05
C ASP A 207 0.19 -9.24 -23.41
N ASP A 208 0.15 -10.16 -24.38
CA ASP A 208 -0.10 -9.91 -25.82
C ASP A 208 -1.39 -9.11 -26.15
N LYS A 209 -2.36 -9.04 -25.22
CA LYS A 209 -3.60 -8.26 -25.36
C LYS A 209 -3.48 -6.76 -25.07
N LEU A 210 -2.36 -6.31 -24.49
CA LEU A 210 -2.11 -4.92 -24.10
C LEU A 210 -0.94 -4.25 -24.87
N ARG A 211 -0.30 -4.97 -25.81
CA ARG A 211 0.86 -4.46 -26.57
C ARG A 211 0.45 -3.44 -27.63
N ILE A 212 1.10 -2.27 -27.62
CA ILE A 212 0.96 -1.24 -28.66
C ILE A 212 2.16 -1.26 -29.64
N ILE A 213 3.36 -1.69 -29.22
CA ILE A 213 4.59 -1.50 -30.03
C ILE A 213 5.22 -2.80 -30.54
N MET A 214 5.09 -3.92 -29.83
CA MET A 214 5.61 -5.23 -30.28
C MET A 214 4.47 -6.23 -30.48
N LYS A 215 3.80 -6.13 -31.63
CA LYS A 215 3.03 -7.26 -32.15
C LYS A 215 3.95 -8.22 -32.87
#